data_AF-A0A409W755-F1
#
_entry.id   AF-A0A409W755-F1
#
_cell.length_a   1.000
_cell.length_b   1.000
_cell.length_c   1.000
_cell.angle_alpha   90.00
_cell.angle_beta   90.00
_cell.angle_gamma   90.00
#
_symmetry.space_group_name_H-M   'P 1'
#
loop_
_entity.id
_entity.type
_entity.pdbx_description
1 polymer ?
#
loop_
_entity_poly.entity_id
_entity_poly.type
_entity_poly.pdbx_seq_one_letter_code
_entity_poly.pdbx_strand_id
1 'polypeptide(L)'
;MYPSQPAVRLSIVMVGGGIAGISTAYALGKAGHSVTVLDKGDGNPNAPRAIRSGPNMTKILRQWGLEPTLERISDACERIDWYSRYMDVPLGSMVLTQDVFRDFEADWRLMEQAELWFAIKNLAEEAGVVFRFKAEVSHVDSATGYVSLQDGEHIYGDIIIGADGYSSHLRSLVTGEEERQESEAKYLILSFTVRTDILQEDHDLKALVEKPFVTLPTFSANGSTNPSSTSSSLHYPQIKKNLKQLREGILEMEAKEGSSSEAAKLLRNQYDRMRGMLLEEERAEIPSLDPEPTASSSRSSSPDSIKQPIPTRPSVARDSLLSNPTFAPYTDDPEQGYGVEPPDSHTLLQSQQFIMQEQDQQLDRLSHSISRQHNLSVQINEELDVHHGLLQELDAEVDRIEGRLGRARRKLDQVAKGAKENGSVVAIGVLIFILLILIIRFKT
;
A
#
# COMPACT_ATOMS: atom_id res chain seq x y z
N MET A 1 23.92 0.92 -23.02
CA MET A 1 25.27 0.46 -23.42
C MET A 1 26.19 0.78 -22.25
N TYR A 2 26.76 -0.23 -21.57
CA TYR A 2 27.66 0.04 -20.44
C TYR A 2 28.96 0.67 -20.97
N PRO A 3 29.50 1.72 -20.32
CA PRO A 3 30.74 2.32 -20.76
C PRO A 3 31.88 1.28 -20.75
N SER A 4 32.74 1.36 -21.76
CA SER A 4 34.02 0.63 -21.79
C SER A 4 34.87 1.02 -20.58
N GLN A 5 35.36 0.00 -19.85
CA GLN A 5 36.26 0.00 -18.67
C GLN A 5 36.32 1.27 -17.81
N PRO A 6 36.12 1.14 -16.48
CA PRO A 6 36.08 2.30 -15.60
C PRO A 6 37.48 2.91 -15.48
N ALA A 7 37.57 4.24 -15.36
CA ALA A 7 38.85 4.92 -15.14
C ALA A 7 39.55 4.47 -13.85
N VAL A 8 38.78 4.02 -12.86
CA VAL A 8 39.27 3.42 -11.61
C VAL A 8 38.51 2.12 -11.35
N ARG A 9 39.24 1.03 -11.11
CA ARG A 9 38.66 -0.26 -10.75
C ARG A 9 38.52 -0.36 -9.22
N LEU A 10 37.29 -0.22 -8.74
CA LEU A 10 36.93 -0.41 -7.32
C LEU A 10 36.83 -1.90 -6.94
N SER A 11 37.16 -2.19 -5.69
CA SER A 11 36.84 -3.43 -4.97
C SER A 11 35.52 -3.25 -4.23
N ILE A 12 34.51 -4.06 -4.57
CA ILE A 12 33.15 -3.94 -4.05
C ILE A 12 32.77 -5.24 -3.33
N VAL A 13 32.33 -5.11 -2.09
CA VAL A 13 31.82 -6.21 -1.28
C VAL A 13 30.30 -6.14 -1.24
N MET A 14 29.64 -7.16 -1.79
CA MET A 14 28.19 -7.33 -1.76
C MET A 14 27.82 -8.24 -0.60
N VAL A 15 26.95 -7.79 0.31
CA VAL A 15 26.43 -8.59 1.41
C VAL A 15 25.01 -9.05 1.07
N GLY A 16 24.84 -10.32 0.75
CA GLY A 16 23.58 -10.92 0.30
C GLY A 16 23.61 -11.29 -1.17
N GLY A 17 23.43 -12.58 -1.42
CA GLY A 17 23.37 -13.22 -2.73
C GLY A 17 21.95 -13.54 -3.19
N GLY A 18 20.94 -12.77 -2.75
CA GLY A 18 19.58 -12.84 -3.34
C GLY A 18 19.53 -12.27 -4.76
N ILE A 19 18.37 -12.36 -5.44
CA ILE A 19 18.19 -11.86 -6.83
C ILE A 19 18.72 -10.43 -7.00
N ALA A 20 18.37 -9.52 -6.09
CA ALA A 20 18.83 -8.13 -6.15
C ALA A 20 20.36 -8.01 -6.01
N GLY A 21 20.95 -8.73 -5.06
CA GLY A 21 22.40 -8.74 -4.82
C GLY A 21 23.18 -9.26 -6.03
N ILE A 22 22.79 -10.41 -6.58
CA ILE A 22 23.47 -11.00 -7.75
C ILE A 22 23.27 -10.18 -9.02
N SER A 23 22.10 -9.54 -9.19
CA SER A 23 21.81 -8.65 -10.31
C SER A 23 22.71 -7.40 -10.25
N THR A 24 22.87 -6.84 -9.06
CA THR A 24 23.76 -5.69 -8.82
C THR A 24 25.21 -6.09 -9.05
N ALA A 25 25.62 -7.26 -8.55
CA ALA A 25 26.96 -7.77 -8.74
C ALA A 25 27.31 -7.98 -10.22
N TYR A 26 26.39 -8.57 -11.00
CA TYR A 26 26.55 -8.68 -12.45
C TYR A 26 26.73 -7.32 -13.11
N ALA A 27 25.87 -6.35 -12.82
CA ALA A 27 25.96 -5.02 -13.42
C ALA A 27 27.29 -4.32 -13.11
N LEU A 28 27.78 -4.44 -11.88
CA LEU A 28 29.07 -3.88 -11.44
C LEU A 28 30.26 -4.62 -12.04
N GLY A 29 30.22 -5.95 -12.10
CA GLY A 29 31.24 -6.77 -12.74
C GLY A 29 31.34 -6.48 -14.24
N LYS A 30 30.20 -6.38 -14.92
CA LYS A 30 30.11 -5.99 -16.34
C LYS A 30 30.63 -4.58 -16.59
N ALA A 31 30.48 -3.69 -15.61
CA ALA A 31 31.07 -2.34 -15.65
C ALA A 31 32.59 -2.34 -15.37
N GLY A 32 33.21 -3.49 -15.08
CA GLY A 32 34.66 -3.68 -14.93
C GLY A 32 35.18 -3.61 -13.49
N HIS A 33 34.31 -3.56 -12.48
CA HIS A 33 34.71 -3.54 -11.07
C HIS A 33 35.09 -4.94 -10.55
N SER A 34 35.86 -5.00 -9.47
CA SER A 34 36.14 -6.25 -8.76
C SER A 34 35.05 -6.46 -7.73
N VAL A 35 34.22 -7.50 -7.86
CA VAL A 35 33.05 -7.70 -7.00
C VAL A 35 33.13 -9.06 -6.32
N THR A 36 32.96 -9.05 -4.99
CA THR A 36 32.84 -10.26 -4.17
C THR A 36 31.46 -10.27 -3.51
N VAL A 37 30.68 -11.33 -3.74
CA VAL A 37 29.38 -11.57 -3.11
C VAL A 37 29.54 -12.52 -1.94
N LEU A 38 29.11 -12.08 -0.75
CA LEU A 38 29.08 -12.86 0.47
C LEU A 38 27.64 -13.24 0.76
N ASP A 39 27.34 -14.52 0.87
CA ASP A 39 26.01 -15.00 1.21
C ASP A 39 26.08 -16.09 2.29
N LYS A 40 25.17 -16.02 3.25
CA LYS A 40 25.06 -17.00 4.34
C LYS A 40 24.53 -18.36 3.88
N GLY A 41 23.77 -18.38 2.78
CA GLY A 41 23.27 -19.59 2.14
C GLY A 41 24.39 -20.41 1.51
N ASP A 42 24.05 -21.61 1.08
CA ASP A 42 24.98 -22.58 0.49
C ASP A 42 25.11 -22.44 -1.04
N GLY A 43 24.49 -21.43 -1.64
CA GLY A 43 24.44 -21.23 -3.07
C GLY A 43 23.36 -22.05 -3.78
N ASN A 44 22.43 -22.64 -3.03
CA ASN A 44 21.26 -23.31 -3.58
C ASN A 44 19.96 -22.68 -3.04
N PRO A 45 19.17 -21.98 -3.87
CA PRO A 45 17.88 -21.45 -3.45
C PRO A 45 16.87 -22.60 -3.21
N ASN A 46 16.84 -23.11 -1.97
CA ASN A 46 16.17 -24.36 -1.57
C ASN A 46 14.61 -24.34 -1.58
N ALA A 47 13.95 -23.21 -1.89
CA ALA A 47 12.50 -23.11 -1.81
C ALA A 47 11.85 -23.01 -3.20
N PRO A 48 10.96 -23.94 -3.60
CA PRO A 48 10.21 -23.85 -4.85
C PRO A 48 9.25 -22.66 -4.76
N ARG A 49 9.68 -21.57 -5.38
CA ARG A 49 8.95 -20.31 -5.41
C ARG A 49 8.77 -19.90 -6.85
N ALA A 50 7.54 -19.57 -7.23
CA ALA A 50 7.31 -18.89 -8.49
C ALA A 50 7.71 -17.42 -8.36
N ILE A 51 8.29 -16.87 -9.43
CA ILE A 51 8.48 -15.43 -9.60
C ILE A 51 7.77 -14.97 -10.87
N ARG A 52 7.18 -13.78 -10.78
CA ARG A 52 6.54 -13.11 -11.90
C ARG A 52 7.47 -12.00 -12.37
N SER A 53 7.83 -12.04 -13.64
CA SER A 53 8.63 -11.01 -14.29
C SER A 53 7.73 -10.12 -15.13
N GLY A 54 7.42 -8.95 -14.59
CA GLY A 54 6.78 -7.89 -15.37
C GLY A 54 7.70 -7.37 -16.48
N PRO A 55 7.14 -6.65 -17.47
CA PRO A 55 7.91 -6.14 -18.61
C PRO A 55 9.14 -5.32 -18.22
N ASN A 56 9.07 -4.57 -17.12
CA ASN A 56 10.19 -3.79 -16.58
C ASN A 56 11.40 -4.66 -16.22
N MET A 57 11.19 -5.82 -15.61
CA MET A 57 12.27 -6.76 -15.31
C MET A 57 12.67 -7.55 -16.55
N THR A 58 11.70 -8.07 -17.31
CA THR A 58 11.97 -8.88 -18.50
C THR A 58 12.82 -8.12 -19.52
N LYS A 59 12.53 -6.82 -19.73
CA LYS A 59 13.29 -5.94 -20.62
C LYS A 59 14.77 -5.88 -20.24
N ILE A 60 15.07 -5.74 -18.94
CA ILE A 60 16.45 -5.69 -18.43
C ILE A 60 17.16 -7.04 -18.65
N LEU A 61 16.49 -8.14 -18.32
CA LEU A 61 17.05 -9.49 -18.48
C LEU A 61 17.38 -9.79 -19.97
N ARG A 62 16.50 -9.39 -20.90
CA ARG A 62 16.77 -9.51 -22.35
C ARG A 62 17.96 -8.65 -22.78
N GLN A 63 18.08 -7.42 -22.29
CA GLN A 63 19.24 -6.56 -22.56
C GLN A 63 20.56 -7.15 -22.03
N TRP A 64 20.49 -8.02 -21.02
CA TRP A 64 21.63 -8.76 -20.51
C TRP A 64 21.97 -10.02 -21.32
N GLY A 65 21.17 -10.34 -22.33
CA GLY A 65 21.36 -11.50 -23.20
C GLY A 65 20.67 -12.78 -22.71
N LEU A 66 19.80 -12.69 -21.68
CA LEU A 66 19.12 -13.87 -21.13
C LEU A 66 17.90 -14.32 -21.95
N GLU A 67 17.60 -13.71 -23.09
CA GLU A 67 16.40 -14.06 -23.87
C GLU A 67 16.28 -15.57 -24.18
N PRO A 68 17.31 -16.26 -24.69
CA PRO A 68 17.22 -17.71 -24.94
C PRO A 68 17.04 -18.53 -23.65
N THR A 69 17.64 -18.07 -22.55
CA THR A 69 17.49 -18.72 -21.24
C THR A 69 16.07 -18.56 -20.73
N LEU A 70 15.51 -17.35 -20.82
CA LEU A 70 14.13 -17.05 -20.42
C LEU A 70 13.13 -17.87 -21.23
N GLU A 71 13.32 -18.03 -22.54
CA GLU A 71 12.45 -18.89 -23.36
C GLU A 71 12.45 -20.35 -22.90
N ARG A 72 13.54 -20.83 -22.29
CA ARG A 72 13.65 -22.20 -21.78
C ARG A 72 13.07 -22.38 -20.38
N ILE A 73 13.24 -21.39 -19.49
CA ILE A 73 12.91 -21.53 -18.06
C ILE A 73 11.60 -20.85 -17.66
N SER A 74 10.93 -20.18 -18.60
CA SER A 74 9.76 -19.35 -18.30
C SER A 74 8.67 -19.44 -19.35
N ASP A 75 7.43 -19.28 -18.88
CA ASP A 75 6.25 -19.17 -19.72
C ASP A 75 5.83 -17.70 -19.90
N ALA A 76 5.36 -17.35 -21.09
CA ALA A 76 4.72 -16.07 -21.34
C ALA A 76 3.31 -16.05 -20.76
N CYS A 77 2.99 -15.00 -20.00
CA CYS A 77 1.66 -14.77 -19.47
C CYS A 77 0.81 -14.03 -20.51
N GLU A 78 -0.17 -14.71 -21.09
CA GLU A 78 -1.06 -14.13 -22.11
C GLU A 78 -2.31 -13.49 -21.51
N ARG A 79 -2.69 -13.90 -20.30
CA ARG A 79 -3.92 -13.44 -19.65
C ARG A 79 -3.82 -13.50 -18.14
N ILE A 80 -4.41 -12.51 -17.48
CA ILE A 80 -4.64 -12.49 -16.04
C ILE A 80 -6.14 -12.54 -15.79
N ASP A 81 -6.58 -13.57 -15.08
CA ASP A 81 -7.98 -13.75 -14.68
C ASP A 81 -8.13 -13.52 -13.18
N TRP A 82 -9.14 -12.74 -12.79
CA TRP A 82 -9.49 -12.48 -11.39
C TRP A 82 -10.76 -13.22 -11.04
N TYR A 83 -10.73 -14.00 -9.96
CA TYR A 83 -11.88 -14.75 -9.46
C TYR A 83 -12.33 -14.22 -8.10
N SER A 84 -13.63 -14.36 -7.83
CA SER A 84 -14.17 -14.27 -6.49
C SER A 84 -14.01 -15.61 -5.80
N ARG A 85 -13.84 -15.63 -4.47
CA ARG A 85 -13.88 -16.88 -3.69
C ARG A 85 -15.21 -17.63 -3.85
N TYR A 86 -16.29 -16.91 -4.17
CA TYR A 86 -17.65 -17.45 -4.15
C TYR A 86 -18.22 -17.77 -5.54
N MET A 87 -17.47 -17.51 -6.61
CA MET A 87 -17.96 -17.67 -7.98
C MET A 87 -16.94 -18.41 -8.84
N ASP A 88 -17.44 -19.35 -9.63
CA ASP A 88 -16.64 -20.14 -10.59
C ASP A 88 -16.46 -19.43 -11.94
N VAL A 89 -16.93 -18.18 -12.04
CA VAL A 89 -16.71 -17.29 -13.19
C VAL A 89 -15.74 -16.17 -12.81
N PRO A 90 -14.85 -15.77 -13.73
CA PRO A 90 -13.95 -14.65 -13.48
C PRO A 90 -14.75 -13.36 -13.30
N LEU A 91 -14.38 -12.58 -12.28
CA LEU A 91 -14.85 -11.21 -12.08
C LEU A 91 -14.42 -10.29 -13.22
N GLY A 92 -13.26 -10.60 -13.81
CA GLY A 92 -12.71 -9.89 -14.95
C GLY A 92 -11.47 -10.59 -15.46
N SER A 93 -11.08 -10.21 -16.68
CA SER A 93 -9.90 -10.73 -17.36
C SER A 93 -9.13 -9.58 -18.01
N MET A 94 -7.82 -9.61 -17.89
CA MET A 94 -6.91 -8.74 -18.64
C MET A 94 -6.13 -9.60 -19.61
N VAL A 95 -6.42 -9.43 -20.90
CA VAL A 95 -5.66 -10.07 -21.98
C VAL A 95 -4.43 -9.23 -22.26
N LEU A 96 -3.26 -9.83 -22.14
CA LEU A 96 -1.98 -9.21 -22.43
C LEU A 96 -1.66 -9.45 -23.92
N THR A 97 -2.21 -8.58 -24.77
CA THR A 97 -2.04 -8.68 -26.22
C THR A 97 -0.62 -8.30 -26.66
N GLN A 98 -0.25 -8.68 -27.88
CA GLN A 98 1.04 -8.26 -28.45
C GLN A 98 1.19 -6.73 -28.54
N ASP A 99 0.10 -5.98 -28.69
CA ASP A 99 0.14 -4.51 -28.66
C ASP A 99 0.59 -3.98 -27.29
N VAL A 100 0.10 -4.59 -26.21
CA VAL A 100 0.51 -4.25 -24.83
C VAL A 100 2.00 -4.53 -24.64
N PHE A 101 2.50 -5.68 -25.12
CA PHE A 101 3.93 -6.01 -25.03
C PHE A 101 4.81 -5.12 -25.89
N ARG A 102 4.32 -4.67 -27.05
CA ARG A 102 5.04 -3.70 -27.88
C ARG A 102 5.22 -2.38 -27.14
N ASP A 103 4.18 -1.89 -26.47
CA ASP A 103 4.22 -0.62 -25.74
C ASP A 103 5.16 -0.71 -24.52
N PHE A 104 5.26 -1.87 -23.87
CA PHE A 104 6.21 -2.12 -22.78
C PHE A 104 7.60 -2.59 -23.24
N GLU A 105 7.80 -2.84 -24.53
CA GLU A 105 9.00 -3.43 -25.15
C GLU A 105 9.42 -4.82 -24.61
N ALA A 106 8.57 -5.47 -23.81
CA ALA A 106 8.80 -6.79 -23.25
C ALA A 106 7.49 -7.43 -22.78
N ASP A 107 7.50 -8.76 -22.66
CA ASP A 107 6.37 -9.55 -22.17
C ASP A 107 6.46 -9.85 -20.67
N TRP A 108 5.33 -10.29 -20.13
CA TRP A 108 5.24 -10.78 -18.77
C TRP A 108 5.60 -12.26 -18.72
N ARG A 109 6.57 -12.64 -17.89
CA ARG A 109 7.08 -14.02 -17.79
C ARG A 109 6.85 -14.63 -16.41
N LEU A 110 6.67 -15.95 -16.36
CA LEU A 110 6.47 -16.74 -15.15
C LEU A 110 7.53 -17.83 -15.11
N MET A 111 8.21 -17.97 -13.98
CA MET A 111 9.27 -18.96 -13.84
C MET A 111 9.50 -19.35 -12.40
N GLU A 112 10.28 -20.40 -12.19
CA GLU A 112 10.83 -20.69 -10.87
C GLU A 112 11.91 -19.67 -10.51
N GLN A 113 11.85 -19.19 -9.28
CA GLN A 113 12.79 -18.22 -8.75
C GLN A 113 14.23 -18.76 -8.77
N ALA A 114 14.40 -20.06 -8.50
CA ALA A 114 15.70 -20.73 -8.51
C ALA A 114 16.35 -20.67 -9.91
N GLU A 115 15.58 -20.97 -10.97
CA GLU A 115 16.06 -20.91 -12.35
C GLU A 115 16.52 -19.50 -12.74
N LEU A 116 15.73 -18.47 -12.39
CA LEU A 116 16.12 -17.08 -12.63
C LEU A 116 17.39 -16.71 -11.86
N TRP A 117 17.51 -17.17 -10.61
CA TRP A 117 18.67 -16.93 -9.78
C TRP A 117 19.93 -17.55 -10.40
N PHE A 118 19.88 -18.81 -10.84
CA PHE A 118 21.00 -19.46 -11.53
C PHE A 118 21.37 -18.76 -12.85
N ALA A 119 20.37 -18.34 -13.64
CA ALA A 119 20.60 -17.61 -14.88
C ALA A 119 21.41 -16.31 -14.65
N ILE A 120 21.03 -15.51 -13.63
CA ILE A 120 21.73 -14.27 -13.30
C ILE A 120 23.09 -14.55 -12.64
N LYS A 121 23.20 -15.58 -11.79
CA LYS A 121 24.46 -15.97 -11.18
C LYS A 121 25.50 -16.35 -12.25
N ASN A 122 25.11 -17.16 -13.23
CA ASN A 122 26.02 -17.58 -14.30
C ASN A 122 26.53 -16.36 -15.08
N LEU A 123 25.65 -15.40 -15.40
CA LEU A 123 26.06 -14.13 -16.01
C LEU A 123 27.04 -13.34 -15.13
N ALA A 124 26.80 -13.29 -13.82
CA ALA A 124 27.70 -12.62 -12.88
C ALA A 124 29.08 -13.28 -12.86
N GLU A 125 29.16 -14.62 -12.84
CA GLU A 125 30.42 -15.37 -12.89
C GLU A 125 31.17 -15.13 -14.21
N GLU A 126 30.47 -15.11 -15.34
CA GLU A 126 31.04 -14.75 -16.65
C GLU A 126 31.60 -13.32 -16.66
N ALA A 127 31.02 -12.42 -15.87
CA ALA A 127 31.51 -11.06 -15.67
C ALA A 127 32.66 -10.96 -14.63
N GLY A 128 33.14 -12.08 -14.11
CA GLY A 128 34.26 -12.15 -13.16
C GLY A 128 33.89 -11.86 -11.69
N VAL A 129 32.60 -11.91 -11.34
CA VAL A 129 32.14 -11.80 -9.95
C VAL A 129 32.52 -13.05 -9.17
N VAL A 130 33.07 -12.86 -7.96
CA VAL A 130 33.42 -13.95 -7.05
C VAL A 130 32.31 -14.17 -6.04
N PHE A 131 31.87 -15.42 -5.87
CA PHE A 131 30.86 -15.80 -4.87
C PHE A 131 31.49 -16.56 -3.71
N ARG A 132 31.17 -16.16 -2.48
CA ARG A 132 31.49 -16.88 -1.25
C ARG A 132 30.21 -17.21 -0.52
N PHE A 133 29.84 -18.48 -0.60
CA PHE A 133 28.71 -19.06 0.12
C PHE A 133 29.12 -19.51 1.52
N LYS A 134 28.14 -19.71 2.40
CA LYS A 134 28.35 -19.98 3.83
C LYS A 134 29.20 -18.90 4.51
N ALA A 135 29.14 -17.68 3.99
CA ALA A 135 29.85 -16.50 4.47
C ALA A 135 28.85 -15.54 5.10
N GLU A 136 28.46 -15.81 6.34
CA GLU A 136 27.56 -14.94 7.09
C GLU A 136 28.32 -13.71 7.59
N VAL A 137 27.89 -12.52 7.17
CA VAL A 137 28.44 -11.25 7.65
C VAL A 137 27.82 -10.92 9.00
N SER A 138 28.66 -10.77 10.01
CA SER A 138 28.28 -10.46 11.39
C SER A 138 28.38 -8.98 11.74
N HIS A 139 29.27 -8.25 11.07
CA HIS A 139 29.53 -6.84 11.34
C HIS A 139 30.04 -6.13 10.08
N VAL A 140 29.77 -4.83 9.99
CA VAL A 140 30.27 -3.95 8.93
C VAL A 140 30.81 -2.68 9.57
N ASP A 141 32.07 -2.36 9.27
CA ASP A 141 32.70 -1.10 9.64
C ASP A 141 32.82 -0.22 8.40
N SER A 142 31.94 0.79 8.34
CA SER A 142 31.91 1.75 7.23
C SER A 142 33.04 2.77 7.27
N ALA A 143 33.68 2.99 8.42
CA ALA A 143 34.78 3.95 8.55
C ALA A 143 36.09 3.40 7.98
N THR A 144 36.33 2.10 8.16
CA THR A 144 37.52 1.41 7.67
C THR A 144 37.30 0.65 6.36
N GLY A 145 36.04 0.38 5.99
CA GLY A 145 35.68 -0.27 4.73
C GLY A 145 35.84 -1.79 4.75
N TYR A 146 35.62 -2.44 5.89
CA TYR A 146 35.61 -3.91 5.96
C TYR A 146 34.30 -4.48 6.50
N VAL A 147 34.08 -5.75 6.17
CA VAL A 147 33.04 -6.60 6.75
C VAL A 147 33.68 -7.75 7.53
N SER A 148 33.11 -8.10 8.67
CA SER A 148 33.50 -9.27 9.44
C SER A 148 32.56 -10.43 9.13
N LEU A 149 33.13 -11.59 8.85
CA LEU A 149 32.40 -12.84 8.78
C LEU A 149 32.20 -13.42 10.19
N GLN A 150 31.27 -14.37 10.31
CA GLN A 150 30.99 -15.06 11.57
C GLN A 150 32.18 -15.90 12.08
N ASP A 151 33.05 -16.36 11.18
CA ASP A 151 34.29 -17.08 11.52
C ASP A 151 35.45 -16.15 11.97
N GLY A 152 35.22 -14.83 11.96
CA GLY A 152 36.20 -13.82 12.34
C GLY A 152 37.07 -13.30 11.19
N GLU A 153 36.90 -13.79 9.96
CA GLU A 153 37.62 -13.25 8.80
C GLU A 153 37.14 -11.81 8.48
N HIS A 154 38.08 -10.93 8.16
CA HIS A 154 37.79 -9.58 7.68
C HIS A 154 38.00 -9.47 6.18
N ILE A 155 37.01 -8.94 5.47
CA ILE A 155 37.05 -8.71 4.03
C ILE A 155 36.92 -7.21 3.76
N TYR A 156 37.90 -6.66 3.04
CA TYR A 156 38.00 -5.24 2.76
C TYR A 156 37.45 -4.89 1.36
N GLY A 157 36.80 -3.74 1.24
CA GLY A 157 36.32 -3.19 -0.01
C GLY A 157 36.29 -1.67 0.00
N ASP A 158 36.40 -1.05 -1.18
CA ASP A 158 36.22 0.39 -1.34
C ASP A 158 34.75 0.79 -1.13
N ILE A 159 33.83 -0.12 -1.48
CA ILE A 159 32.39 0.04 -1.29
C ILE A 159 31.80 -1.26 -0.75
N ILE A 160 30.91 -1.14 0.24
CA ILE A 160 30.10 -2.24 0.78
C ILE A 160 28.65 -1.97 0.41
N ILE A 161 27.99 -2.95 -0.19
CA ILE A 161 26.57 -2.86 -0.59
C ILE A 161 25.78 -3.90 0.18
N GLY A 162 24.85 -3.44 1.02
CA GLY A 162 23.90 -4.28 1.73
C GLY A 162 22.72 -4.68 0.85
N ALA A 163 22.61 -5.97 0.55
CA ALA A 163 21.53 -6.60 -0.20
C ALA A 163 21.01 -7.87 0.54
N ASP A 164 20.99 -7.82 1.87
CA ASP A 164 20.71 -8.93 2.80
C ASP A 164 19.21 -9.17 3.08
N GLY A 165 18.33 -8.47 2.37
CA GLY A 165 16.91 -8.81 2.26
C GLY A 165 15.99 -8.11 3.26
N TYR A 166 14.81 -8.70 3.48
CA TYR A 166 13.74 -8.10 4.30
C TYR A 166 14.19 -7.88 5.75
N SER A 167 14.80 -8.91 6.37
CA SER A 167 15.36 -8.88 7.72
C SER A 167 16.80 -8.36 7.73
N SER A 168 17.03 -7.25 7.03
CA SER A 168 18.38 -6.70 6.87
C SER A 168 18.94 -6.23 8.20
N HIS A 169 20.11 -6.73 8.58
CA HIS A 169 20.82 -6.26 9.78
C HIS A 169 21.72 -5.06 9.45
N LEU A 170 22.02 -4.84 8.15
CA LEU A 170 22.81 -3.70 7.70
C LEU A 170 22.00 -2.42 7.58
N ARG A 171 20.67 -2.51 7.51
CA ARG A 171 19.78 -1.36 7.34
C ARG A 171 19.94 -0.33 8.45
N SER A 172 20.02 -0.78 9.71
CA SER A 172 20.16 0.10 10.87
C SER A 172 21.49 0.89 10.87
N LEU A 173 22.54 0.36 10.24
CA LEU A 173 23.82 1.07 10.09
C LEU A 173 23.70 2.30 9.19
N VAL A 174 22.72 2.31 8.27
CA VAL A 174 22.45 3.42 7.36
C VAL A 174 21.38 4.36 7.91
N THR A 175 20.30 3.80 8.47
CA THR A 175 19.18 4.62 8.98
C THR A 175 19.42 5.17 10.37
N GLY A 176 20.32 4.57 11.16
CA GLY A 176 20.54 4.91 12.57
C GLY A 176 19.40 4.46 13.50
N GLU A 177 18.39 3.77 12.96
CA GLU A 177 17.22 3.31 13.71
C GLU A 177 17.26 1.78 13.81
N GLU A 178 17.11 1.26 15.04
CA GLU A 178 16.80 -0.15 15.24
C GLU A 178 15.39 -0.41 14.72
N GLU A 179 15.29 -1.30 13.73
CA GLU A 179 14.01 -1.65 13.13
C GLU A 179 13.11 -2.31 14.19
N ARG A 180 12.02 -1.62 14.58
CA ARG A 180 10.94 -2.26 15.32
C ARG A 180 10.37 -3.36 14.44
N GLN A 181 10.58 -4.63 14.81
CA GLN A 181 9.86 -5.75 14.23
C GLN A 181 8.38 -5.69 14.64
N GLU A 182 7.63 -4.74 14.10
CA GLU A 182 6.17 -4.71 14.18
C GLU A 182 5.59 -4.83 12.77
N SER A 183 5.44 -6.08 12.36
CA SER A 183 4.38 -6.44 11.42
C SER A 183 3.89 -7.82 11.84
N GLU A 184 2.84 -7.87 12.66
CA GLU A 184 1.99 -9.06 12.69
C GLU A 184 1.52 -9.30 11.26
N ALA A 185 2.13 -10.28 10.59
CA ALA A 185 1.76 -10.64 9.24
C ALA A 185 0.29 -11.08 9.27
N LYS A 186 -0.61 -10.20 8.79
CA LYS A 186 -2.06 -10.46 8.79
C LYS A 186 -2.46 -11.62 7.89
N TYR A 187 -1.56 -12.04 7.00
CA TYR A 187 -1.78 -13.06 6.00
C TYR A 187 -0.57 -13.99 5.89
N LEU A 188 -0.84 -15.28 5.75
CA LEU A 188 0.14 -16.30 5.38
C LEU A 188 -0.05 -16.64 3.90
N ILE A 189 1.02 -16.53 3.11
CA ILE A 189 1.04 -16.95 1.71
C ILE A 189 1.67 -18.34 1.64
N LEU A 190 0.91 -19.31 1.14
CA LEU A 190 1.40 -20.66 0.85
C LEU A 190 1.73 -20.75 -0.64
N SER A 191 2.93 -21.23 -0.95
CA SER A 191 3.42 -21.44 -2.31
C SER A 191 3.93 -22.86 -2.43
N PHE A 192 3.56 -23.54 -3.50
CA PHE A 192 4.05 -24.86 -3.86
C PHE A 192 3.96 -25.02 -5.38
N THR A 193 4.74 -25.96 -5.91
CA THR A 193 4.68 -26.37 -7.32
C THR A 193 4.01 -27.73 -7.40
N VAL A 194 3.21 -27.94 -8.44
CA VAL A 194 2.58 -29.24 -8.74
C VAL A 194 3.14 -29.70 -10.07
N ARG A 195 3.49 -30.99 -10.18
CA ARG A 195 4.02 -31.51 -11.43
C ARG A 195 2.93 -31.48 -12.51
N THR A 196 3.32 -31.01 -13.68
CA THR A 196 2.44 -30.84 -14.84
C THR A 196 1.85 -32.16 -15.32
N ASP A 197 2.61 -33.25 -15.27
CA ASP A 197 2.13 -34.57 -15.70
C ASP A 197 1.00 -35.10 -14.81
N ILE A 198 1.08 -34.89 -13.50
CA ILE A 198 0.01 -35.23 -12.55
C ILE A 198 -1.26 -34.43 -12.88
N LEU A 199 -1.14 -33.13 -13.19
CA LEU A 199 -2.29 -32.29 -13.55
C LEU A 199 -2.92 -32.69 -14.89
N GLN A 200 -2.12 -33.20 -15.85
CA GLN A 200 -2.61 -33.61 -17.16
C GLN A 200 -3.40 -34.92 -17.13
N GLU A 201 -3.07 -35.82 -16.20
CA GLU A 201 -3.77 -37.10 -16.00
C GLU A 201 -5.14 -36.93 -15.31
N ASP A 202 -5.33 -35.85 -14.56
CA ASP A 202 -6.58 -35.54 -13.86
C ASP A 202 -7.58 -34.81 -14.77
N HIS A 203 -8.78 -35.38 -14.91
CA HIS A 203 -9.82 -34.84 -15.80
C HIS A 203 -10.24 -33.40 -15.47
N ASP A 204 -10.28 -33.04 -14.18
CA ASP A 204 -10.77 -31.74 -13.73
C ASP A 204 -9.65 -30.68 -13.74
N LEU A 205 -8.40 -31.10 -13.56
CA LEU A 205 -7.25 -30.20 -13.50
C LEU A 205 -6.53 -30.02 -14.85
N LYS A 206 -6.76 -30.91 -15.82
CA LYS A 206 -6.11 -30.84 -17.13
C LYS A 206 -6.30 -29.49 -17.83
N ALA A 207 -7.45 -28.86 -17.65
CA ALA A 207 -7.76 -27.55 -18.22
C ALA A 207 -6.83 -26.42 -17.71
N LEU A 208 -6.21 -26.58 -16.53
CA LEU A 208 -5.23 -25.63 -15.98
C LEU A 208 -3.89 -25.67 -16.70
N VAL A 209 -3.61 -26.75 -17.43
CA VAL A 209 -2.36 -26.96 -18.17
C VAL A 209 -2.53 -26.67 -19.67
N GLU A 210 -3.73 -26.81 -20.20
CA GLU A 210 -4.01 -26.62 -21.63
C GLU A 210 -4.00 -25.15 -22.08
N LYS A 211 -4.04 -24.18 -21.16
CA LYS A 211 -4.04 -22.74 -21.49
C LYS A 211 -3.01 -21.97 -20.64
N PRO A 212 -2.15 -21.14 -21.24
CA PRO A 212 -1.21 -20.31 -20.49
C PRO A 212 -1.91 -19.07 -19.93
N PHE A 213 -2.51 -19.18 -18.75
CA PHE A 213 -3.07 -18.02 -18.04
C PHE A 213 -2.61 -17.97 -16.59
N VAL A 214 -2.49 -16.75 -16.05
CA VAL A 214 -2.24 -16.51 -14.64
C VAL A 214 -3.56 -16.24 -13.95
N THR A 215 -3.90 -17.08 -12.98
CA THR A 215 -4.93 -16.72 -12.02
C THR A 215 -4.29 -15.91 -10.91
N LEU A 216 -4.69 -14.65 -10.77
CA LEU A 216 -4.34 -13.88 -9.57
C LEU A 216 -5.43 -14.08 -8.52
N PRO A 217 -5.12 -14.64 -7.35
CA PRO A 217 -6.05 -14.54 -6.24
C PRO A 217 -6.17 -13.05 -5.88
N THR A 218 -7.35 -12.49 -6.10
CA THR A 218 -7.68 -11.16 -5.60
C THR A 218 -7.87 -11.28 -4.10
N PHE A 219 -6.87 -10.87 -3.33
CA PHE A 219 -7.09 -10.55 -1.92
C PHE A 219 -7.75 -9.18 -1.86
N SER A 220 -9.08 -9.14 -1.96
CA SER A 220 -9.79 -7.96 -1.48
C SER A 220 -9.64 -7.93 0.05
N ALA A 221 -8.88 -6.96 0.55
CA ALA A 221 -8.77 -6.71 1.99
C ALA A 221 -10.12 -6.33 2.64
N ASN A 222 -11.20 -6.18 1.85
CA ASN A 222 -12.55 -5.85 2.33
C ASN A 222 -13.57 -6.92 1.90
N GLY A 223 -13.33 -8.18 2.29
CA GLY A 223 -14.23 -9.32 2.05
C GLY A 223 -14.96 -9.83 3.30
N SER A 224 -15.13 -9.01 4.34
CA SER A 224 -16.06 -9.35 5.43
C SER A 224 -17.48 -9.06 4.97
N THR A 225 -18.09 -10.00 4.24
CA THR A 225 -19.55 -10.07 4.16
C THR A 225 -20.08 -10.74 5.42
N ASN A 226 -19.88 -10.09 6.57
CA ASN A 226 -20.75 -10.28 7.71
C ASN A 226 -21.88 -9.26 7.51
N PRO A 227 -23.15 -9.66 7.30
CA PRO A 227 -24.27 -8.74 7.10
C PRO A 227 -24.62 -7.92 8.36
N SER A 228 -23.76 -7.96 9.39
CA SER A 228 -23.90 -7.23 10.65
C SER A 228 -22.66 -6.39 11.02
N SER A 229 -21.60 -6.38 10.21
CA SER A 229 -20.45 -5.49 10.43
C SER A 229 -20.51 -4.34 9.44
N THR A 230 -21.05 -3.20 9.88
CA THR A 230 -20.94 -1.91 9.20
C THR A 230 -19.49 -1.67 8.78
N SER A 231 -19.24 -1.71 7.47
CA SER A 231 -17.96 -1.34 6.90
C SER A 231 -17.80 0.18 7.01
N SER A 232 -17.45 0.68 8.19
CA SER A 232 -17.03 2.07 8.30
C SER A 232 -15.72 2.18 7.53
N SER A 233 -15.72 2.88 6.40
CA SER A 233 -14.45 3.31 5.78
C SER A 233 -13.60 3.98 6.87
N LEU A 234 -12.27 3.79 6.84
CA LEU A 234 -11.35 4.33 7.86
C LEU A 234 -11.55 5.84 8.11
N HIS A 235 -12.16 6.55 7.16
CA HIS A 235 -12.46 7.97 7.20
C HIS A 235 -13.94 8.31 7.41
N TYR A 236 -14.85 7.34 7.46
CA TYR A 236 -16.30 7.57 7.63
C TYR A 236 -16.64 8.42 8.88
N PRO A 237 -16.04 8.19 10.07
CA PRO A 237 -16.31 9.03 11.24
C PRO A 237 -15.95 10.51 11.00
N GLN A 238 -14.87 10.77 10.26
CA GLN A 238 -14.42 12.11 9.92
C GLN A 238 -15.31 12.75 8.85
N ILE A 239 -15.67 11.99 7.80
CA ILE A 239 -16.58 12.44 6.74
C ILE A 239 -17.95 12.80 7.34
N LYS A 240 -18.48 11.95 8.22
CA LYS A 240 -19.73 12.19 8.96
C LYS A 240 -19.66 13.47 9.80
N LYS A 241 -18.56 13.68 10.53
CA LYS A 241 -18.35 14.90 11.33
C LYS A 241 -18.32 16.14 10.44
N ASN A 242 -17.56 16.11 9.35
CA ASN A 242 -17.40 17.23 8.43
C ASN A 242 -18.73 17.57 7.74
N LEU A 243 -19.50 16.57 7.30
CA LEU A 243 -20.81 16.79 6.68
C LEU A 243 -21.82 17.38 7.67
N LYS A 244 -21.83 16.94 8.94
CA LYS A 244 -22.68 17.55 9.97
C LYS A 244 -22.33 19.03 10.21
N GLN A 245 -21.04 19.35 10.30
CA GLN A 245 -20.58 20.73 10.45
C GLN A 245 -20.93 21.59 9.23
N LEU A 246 -20.75 21.05 8.02
CA LEU A 246 -21.13 21.74 6.79
C LEU A 246 -22.64 22.02 6.74
N ARG A 247 -23.47 21.05 7.16
CA ARG A 247 -24.93 21.22 7.25
C ARG A 247 -25.31 22.33 8.22
N GLU A 248 -24.73 22.33 9.42
CA GLU A 248 -24.98 23.37 10.44
C GLU A 248 -24.58 24.76 9.92
N GLY A 249 -23.43 24.87 9.26
CA GLY A 249 -22.98 26.11 8.64
C GLY A 249 -23.88 26.60 7.51
N ILE A 250 -24.40 25.70 6.67
CA ILE A 250 -25.37 26.04 5.62
C ILE A 250 -26.68 26.56 6.23
N LEU A 251 -27.21 25.90 7.25
CA LEU A 251 -28.45 26.32 7.91
C LEU A 251 -28.30 27.67 8.62
N GLU A 252 -27.15 27.91 9.27
CA GLU A 252 -26.85 29.19 9.91
C GLU A 252 -26.70 30.32 8.87
N MET A 253 -26.06 30.03 7.73
CA MET A 253 -25.91 30.98 6.63
C MET A 253 -27.26 31.29 5.96
N GLU A 254 -28.09 30.29 5.70
CA GLU A 254 -29.45 30.49 5.19
C GLU A 254 -30.33 31.29 6.17
N ALA A 255 -30.11 31.15 7.48
CA ALA A 255 -30.81 31.93 8.50
C ALA A 255 -30.33 33.40 8.56
N LYS A 256 -29.06 33.69 8.25
CA LYS A 256 -28.48 35.04 8.30
C LYS A 256 -28.63 35.82 7.00
N GLU A 257 -28.40 35.18 5.86
CA GLU A 257 -28.35 35.82 4.53
C GLU A 257 -29.57 35.48 3.65
N GLY A 258 -30.44 34.59 4.12
CA GLY A 258 -31.59 34.07 3.39
C GLY A 258 -31.21 32.96 2.40
N SER A 259 -32.10 31.97 2.23
CA SER A 259 -31.91 30.83 1.31
C SER A 259 -31.75 31.20 -0.18
N SER A 260 -31.77 32.50 -0.51
CA SER A 260 -31.59 33.01 -1.87
C SER A 260 -30.13 33.36 -2.19
N SER A 261 -29.25 33.43 -1.19
CA SER A 261 -27.82 33.72 -1.36
C SER A 261 -27.16 32.70 -2.30
N GLU A 262 -26.40 33.19 -3.27
CA GLU A 262 -25.70 32.36 -4.26
C GLU A 262 -24.70 31.41 -3.59
N ALA A 263 -24.03 31.88 -2.54
CA ALA A 263 -23.14 31.07 -1.72
C ALA A 263 -23.87 29.92 -1.02
N ALA A 264 -25.05 30.20 -0.42
CA ALA A 264 -25.86 29.18 0.24
C ALA A 264 -26.33 28.09 -0.75
N LYS A 265 -26.73 28.47 -1.97
CA LYS A 265 -27.14 27.54 -3.03
C LYS A 265 -25.99 26.64 -3.51
N LEU A 266 -24.79 27.19 -3.66
CA LEU A 266 -23.61 26.42 -4.06
C LEU A 266 -23.22 25.39 -2.98
N LEU A 267 -23.23 25.80 -1.72
CA LEU A 267 -22.93 24.93 -0.59
C LEU A 267 -24.00 23.83 -0.42
N ARG A 268 -25.28 24.15 -0.59
CA ARG A 268 -26.39 23.17 -0.61
C ARG A 268 -26.19 22.11 -1.68
N ASN A 269 -25.91 22.53 -2.92
CA ASN A 269 -25.65 21.61 -4.02
C ASN A 269 -24.38 20.76 -3.79
N GLN A 270 -23.35 21.30 -3.14
CA GLN A 270 -22.18 20.50 -2.75
C GLN A 270 -22.51 19.49 -1.67
N TYR A 271 -23.26 19.89 -0.64
CA TYR A 271 -23.71 19.00 0.43
C TYR A 271 -24.51 17.81 -0.09
N ASP A 272 -25.49 18.05 -0.98
CA ASP A 272 -26.32 16.98 -1.54
C ASP A 272 -25.52 16.03 -2.44
N ARG A 273 -24.54 16.56 -3.19
CA ARG A 273 -23.61 15.73 -3.98
C ARG A 273 -22.73 14.85 -3.10
N MET A 274 -22.11 15.43 -2.06
CA MET A 274 -21.25 14.68 -1.13
C MET A 274 -22.05 13.63 -0.36
N ARG A 275 -23.28 13.97 0.07
CA ARG A 275 -24.20 13.03 0.72
C ARG A 275 -24.68 11.92 -0.24
N GLY A 276 -24.81 12.21 -1.54
CA GLY A 276 -25.17 11.24 -2.57
C GLY A 276 -24.05 10.27 -2.95
N MET A 277 -22.79 10.57 -2.59
CA MET A 277 -21.65 9.68 -2.78
C MET A 277 -21.51 8.62 -1.68
N LEU A 278 -22.29 8.72 -0.60
CA LEU A 278 -22.29 7.78 0.52
C LEU A 278 -23.19 6.57 0.24
N LEU A 279 -22.89 5.45 0.89
CA LEU A 279 -23.75 4.26 0.87
C LEU A 279 -25.10 4.57 1.54
N GLU A 280 -26.12 3.78 1.21
CA GLU A 280 -27.50 4.02 1.65
C GLU A 280 -27.64 4.02 3.19
N GLU A 281 -26.93 3.13 3.87
CA GLU A 281 -26.86 3.03 5.34
C GLU A 281 -26.17 4.25 5.98
N GLU A 282 -25.09 4.72 5.37
CA GLU A 282 -24.32 5.90 5.81
C GLU A 282 -25.10 7.20 5.61
N ARG A 283 -25.85 7.28 4.51
CA ARG A 283 -26.71 8.43 4.16
C ARG A 283 -27.88 8.59 5.14
N ALA A 284 -28.36 7.51 5.76
CA ALA A 284 -29.40 7.56 6.78
C ALA A 284 -28.94 8.24 8.07
N GLU A 285 -27.64 8.16 8.39
CA GLU A 285 -27.06 8.79 9.59
C GLU A 285 -26.75 10.30 9.41
N ILE A 286 -26.88 10.81 8.18
CA ILE A 286 -26.61 12.19 7.80
C ILE A 286 -27.91 12.83 7.26
N PRO A 287 -28.56 13.71 8.04
CA PRO A 287 -29.86 14.28 7.66
C PRO A 287 -29.82 15.09 6.35
N SER A 288 -30.93 15.13 5.62
CA SER A 288 -31.10 16.10 4.52
C SER A 288 -31.10 17.55 5.01
N LEU A 289 -30.89 18.48 4.09
CA LEU A 289 -31.13 19.90 4.32
C LEU A 289 -32.63 20.23 4.30
N ASP A 290 -33.43 19.47 3.55
CA ASP A 290 -34.89 19.61 3.56
C ASP A 290 -35.51 18.94 4.79
N PRO A 291 -36.49 19.58 5.46
CA PRO A 291 -37.32 18.92 6.46
C PRO A 291 -38.16 17.83 5.78
N GLU A 292 -38.14 16.61 6.33
CA GLU A 292 -39.01 15.53 5.84
C GLU A 292 -40.49 15.93 5.91
N PRO A 293 -41.32 15.56 4.91
CA PRO A 293 -42.75 15.78 4.96
C PRO A 293 -43.37 14.89 6.05
N THR A 294 -43.91 15.53 7.08
CA THR A 294 -44.63 14.86 8.17
C THR A 294 -45.86 14.13 7.64
N ALA A 295 -45.86 12.79 7.69
CA ALA A 295 -47.07 11.99 7.59
C ALA A 295 -47.82 11.99 8.93
N SER A 296 -49.12 12.27 8.86
CA SER A 296 -50.04 12.47 9.98
C SER A 296 -50.58 11.17 10.58
N SER A 297 -50.70 11.16 11.92
CA SER A 297 -51.58 10.34 12.78
C SER A 297 -51.25 8.83 12.86
N SER A 298 -51.28 8.14 14.00
CA SER A 298 -51.93 8.40 15.29
C SER A 298 -51.35 7.45 16.34
N ARG A 299 -51.10 7.95 17.56
CA ARG A 299 -51.55 7.33 18.83
C ARG A 299 -51.12 8.21 20.01
N SER A 300 -52.14 8.62 20.74
CA SER A 300 -52.10 9.34 22.00
C SER A 300 -51.62 8.45 23.14
N SER A 301 -50.66 8.94 23.92
CA SER A 301 -50.81 9.13 25.38
C SER A 301 -49.53 9.76 25.95
N SER A 302 -49.70 10.88 26.64
CA SER A 302 -48.71 11.53 27.53
C SER A 302 -49.17 11.29 28.99
N PRO A 303 -48.46 11.78 30.03
CA PRO A 303 -47.10 12.32 30.10
C PRO A 303 -46.26 11.72 31.24
N ASP A 304 -44.92 11.79 31.19
CA ASP A 304 -44.18 12.26 32.38
C ASP A 304 -42.71 12.66 32.11
N SER A 305 -42.45 13.94 32.40
CA SER A 305 -41.32 14.48 33.15
C SER A 305 -39.87 14.30 32.66
N ILE A 306 -39.39 15.41 32.09
CA ILE A 306 -38.02 15.93 31.91
C ILE A 306 -36.98 15.38 32.90
N LYS A 307 -35.87 14.82 32.38
CA LYS A 307 -34.53 14.90 33.01
C LYS A 307 -33.44 15.06 31.95
N GLN A 308 -32.64 16.12 32.10
CA GLN A 308 -31.42 16.41 31.35
C GLN A 308 -30.29 15.43 31.70
N PRO A 309 -29.37 15.07 30.78
CA PRO A 309 -28.12 14.41 31.12
C PRO A 309 -27.01 15.44 31.40
N ILE A 310 -26.43 15.35 32.59
CA ILE A 310 -25.20 16.03 33.03
C ILE A 310 -23.97 15.19 32.59
N PRO A 311 -22.81 15.79 32.25
CA PRO A 311 -21.63 15.06 31.78
C PRO A 311 -20.93 14.28 32.91
N THR A 312 -20.70 12.98 32.71
CA THR A 312 -19.92 12.12 33.62
C THR A 312 -18.43 12.13 33.26
N ARG A 313 -17.61 12.54 34.23
CA ARG A 313 -16.15 12.48 34.24
C ARG A 313 -15.69 11.08 34.72
N PRO A 314 -14.56 10.51 34.25
CA PRO A 314 -14.17 9.16 34.63
C PRO A 314 -13.63 9.12 36.06
N SER A 315 -14.24 8.29 36.92
CA SER A 315 -13.74 7.95 38.25
C SER A 315 -12.76 6.77 38.17
N VAL A 316 -11.51 7.00 38.54
CA VAL A 316 -10.50 5.96 38.77
C VAL A 316 -10.85 5.26 40.09
N ALA A 317 -11.08 3.95 40.02
CA ALA A 317 -11.27 3.09 41.19
C ALA A 317 -9.95 3.00 41.99
N ARG A 318 -9.91 3.65 43.15
CA ARG A 318 -8.97 3.40 44.24
C ARG A 318 -9.78 2.98 45.46
N ASP A 319 -10.23 1.73 45.45
CA ASP A 319 -10.72 1.06 46.65
C ASP A 319 -9.91 -0.23 46.79
N SER A 320 -9.04 -0.27 47.79
CA SER A 320 -8.69 -1.47 48.57
C SER A 320 -7.47 -1.23 49.48
N LEU A 321 -7.33 -0.08 50.14
CA LEU A 321 -6.46 0.05 51.32
C LEU A 321 -6.96 1.25 52.12
N LEU A 322 -7.79 1.00 53.14
CA LEU A 322 -7.86 1.70 54.44
C LEU A 322 -9.25 1.46 55.06
N SER A 323 -9.28 0.54 56.00
CA SER A 323 -10.34 0.31 56.98
C SER A 323 -10.63 1.59 57.80
N ASN A 324 -11.90 1.94 57.94
CA ASN A 324 -12.41 2.98 58.84
C ASN A 324 -11.85 2.85 60.27
N PRO A 325 -11.61 4.00 60.94
CA PRO A 325 -12.07 4.17 62.30
C PRO A 325 -13.18 5.22 62.36
N THR A 326 -14.19 4.84 63.12
CA THR A 326 -15.44 5.53 63.43
C THR A 326 -15.22 6.95 63.99
N PHE A 327 -15.87 7.96 63.40
CA PHE A 327 -15.88 9.33 63.93
C PHE A 327 -16.91 9.43 65.09
N ALA A 328 -16.45 9.76 66.30
CA ALA A 328 -17.32 10.05 67.45
C ALA A 328 -17.59 11.56 67.57
N PRO A 329 -18.77 12.00 68.05
CA PRO A 329 -19.09 13.41 68.24
C PRO A 329 -18.22 14.09 69.30
N TYR A 330 -17.87 15.35 69.08
CA TYR A 330 -17.01 16.17 69.94
C TYR A 330 -17.65 16.48 71.31
N THR A 331 -16.89 16.32 72.40
CA THR A 331 -17.29 16.62 73.79
C THR A 331 -16.22 17.43 74.51
N ASP A 332 -16.60 18.46 75.28
CA ASP A 332 -15.70 19.36 76.02
C ASP A 332 -15.21 18.79 77.37
N ASP A 333 -14.64 17.57 77.38
CA ASP A 333 -14.03 16.97 78.58
C ASP A 333 -12.56 16.59 78.30
N PRO A 334 -11.55 17.23 78.94
CA PRO A 334 -10.17 17.21 78.45
C PRO A 334 -9.30 16.03 78.92
N GLU A 335 -9.87 14.96 79.50
CA GLU A 335 -9.07 13.86 80.09
C GLU A 335 -9.44 12.43 79.65
N GLN A 336 -9.74 12.19 78.37
CA GLN A 336 -9.65 10.83 77.80
C GLN A 336 -8.88 10.81 76.48
N GLY A 337 -7.59 10.50 76.60
CA GLY A 337 -6.74 10.21 75.45
C GLY A 337 -6.96 8.80 74.89
N TYR A 338 -7.03 8.71 73.56
CA TYR A 338 -6.40 7.65 72.80
C TYR A 338 -5.60 8.31 71.67
N GLY A 339 -4.34 7.90 71.56
CA GLY A 339 -3.28 8.67 70.92
C GLY A 339 -3.37 8.74 69.41
N VAL A 340 -3.55 9.97 68.89
CA VAL A 340 -3.15 10.33 67.54
C VAL A 340 -2.11 11.43 67.71
N GLU A 341 -0.84 11.06 67.57
CA GLU A 341 0.23 12.05 67.40
C GLU A 341 -0.10 12.92 66.18
N PRO A 342 0.17 14.24 66.22
CA PRO A 342 0.05 15.08 65.04
C PRO A 342 0.93 14.49 63.93
N PRO A 343 0.47 14.46 62.67
CA PRO A 343 1.21 13.81 61.60
C PRO A 343 2.61 14.41 61.51
N ASP A 344 3.60 13.54 61.63
CA ASP A 344 5.00 13.90 61.74
C ASP A 344 5.43 14.67 60.47
N SER A 345 6.04 15.85 60.63
CA SER A 345 6.35 16.78 59.54
C SER A 345 7.14 16.13 58.39
N HIS A 346 7.92 15.10 58.72
CA HIS A 346 8.69 14.30 57.76
C HIS A 346 7.81 13.45 56.84
N THR A 347 6.68 12.92 57.34
CA THR A 347 5.74 12.10 56.54
C THR A 347 4.98 12.96 55.53
N LEU A 348 4.68 14.21 55.89
CA LEU A 348 4.01 15.17 55.02
C LEU A 348 4.96 15.67 53.90
N LEU A 349 6.24 15.88 54.23
CA LEU A 349 7.27 16.21 53.25
C LEU A 349 7.49 15.09 52.23
N GLN A 350 7.49 13.83 52.69
CA GLN A 350 7.67 12.66 51.83
C GLN A 350 6.47 12.46 50.89
N SER A 351 5.25 12.72 51.37
CA SER A 351 4.05 12.76 50.53
C SER A 351 4.13 13.86 49.48
N GLN A 352 4.61 15.05 49.86
CA GLN A 352 4.77 16.18 48.94
C GLN A 352 5.82 15.89 47.85
N GLN A 353 6.93 15.25 48.19
CA GLN A 353 7.95 14.83 47.22
C GLN A 353 7.42 13.78 46.23
N PHE A 354 6.61 12.83 46.72
CA PHE A 354 5.99 11.82 45.86
C PHE A 354 4.99 12.44 44.87
N ILE A 355 4.17 13.41 45.33
CA ILE A 355 3.23 14.14 44.48
C ILE A 355 3.98 14.97 43.42
N MET A 356 5.12 15.58 43.78
CA MET A 356 5.94 16.34 42.84
C MET A 356 6.53 15.45 41.73
N GLN A 357 7.03 14.26 42.09
CA GLN A 357 7.54 13.28 41.12
C GLN A 357 6.46 12.74 40.17
N GLU A 358 5.23 12.53 40.67
CA GLU A 358 4.11 12.09 39.84
C GLU A 358 3.71 13.18 38.82
N GLN A 359 3.77 14.45 39.21
CA GLN A 359 3.49 15.58 38.32
C GLN A 359 4.58 15.75 37.25
N ASP A 360 5.86 15.61 37.60
CA ASP A 360 6.95 15.67 36.63
C ASP A 360 6.81 14.56 35.58
N GLN A 361 6.44 13.34 36.00
CA GLN A 361 6.20 12.24 35.07
C GLN A 361 4.99 12.48 34.14
N GLN A 362 3.99 13.25 34.58
CA GLN A 362 2.86 13.67 33.75
C GLN A 362 3.27 14.77 32.75
N LEU A 363 4.13 15.71 33.17
CA LEU A 363 4.68 16.75 32.29
C LEU A 363 5.55 16.14 31.18
N ASP A 364 6.34 15.11 31.47
CA ASP A 364 7.11 14.38 30.46
C ASP A 364 6.20 13.69 29.43
N ARG A 365 5.11 13.07 29.88
CA ARG A 365 4.12 12.46 28.98
C ARG A 365 3.43 13.50 28.10
N LEU A 366 3.12 14.67 28.65
CA LEU A 366 2.53 15.77 27.91
C LEU A 366 3.51 16.34 26.88
N SER A 367 4.77 16.52 27.26
CA SER A 367 5.87 16.94 26.40
C SER A 367 6.05 15.98 25.22
N HIS A 368 6.09 14.67 25.47
CA HIS A 368 6.15 13.67 24.40
C HIS A 368 4.92 13.70 23.48
N SER A 369 3.74 14.00 24.03
CA SER A 369 2.51 14.14 23.23
C SER A 369 2.56 15.39 22.34
N ILE A 370 3.06 16.51 22.86
CA ILE A 370 3.24 17.76 22.09
C ILE A 370 4.29 17.57 21.00
N SER A 371 5.42 16.92 21.29
CA SER A 371 6.46 16.63 20.29
C SER A 371 5.95 15.71 19.18
N ARG A 372 5.13 14.69 19.51
CA ARG A 372 4.46 13.86 18.50
C ARG A 372 3.49 14.68 17.66
N GLN A 373 2.69 15.55 18.27
CA GLN A 373 1.74 16.41 17.55
C GLN A 373 2.45 17.42 16.64
N HIS A 374 3.60 17.96 17.07
CA HIS A 374 4.42 18.86 16.26
C HIS A 374 5.01 18.12 15.05
N ASN A 375 5.58 16.93 15.24
CA ASN A 375 6.10 16.11 14.15
C ASN A 375 5.01 15.72 13.14
N LEU A 376 3.81 15.37 13.62
CA LEU A 376 2.66 15.13 12.74
C LEU A 376 2.26 16.39 11.96
N SER A 377 2.34 17.58 12.57
CA SER A 377 2.05 18.84 11.87
C SER A 377 3.09 19.15 10.78
N VAL A 378 4.37 18.84 11.01
CA VAL A 378 5.42 19.00 10.01
C VAL A 378 5.18 18.04 8.84
N GLN A 379 4.87 16.77 9.12
CA GLN A 379 4.53 15.79 8.09
C GLN A 379 3.28 16.18 7.29
N ILE A 380 2.23 16.69 7.93
CA ILE A 380 1.03 17.18 7.23
C ILE A 380 1.39 18.36 6.33
N ASN A 381 2.28 19.26 6.76
CA ASN A 381 2.70 20.39 5.94
C ASN A 381 3.51 19.94 4.72
N GLU A 382 4.43 19.00 4.90
CA GLU A 382 5.21 18.41 3.81
C GLU A 382 4.29 17.66 2.81
N GLU A 383 3.31 16.91 3.31
CA GLU A 383 2.34 16.21 2.46
C GLU A 383 1.45 17.19 1.68
N LEU A 384 1.07 18.33 2.27
CA LEU A 384 0.32 19.37 1.56
C LEU A 384 1.12 19.99 0.42
N ASP A 385 2.43 20.18 0.59
CA ASP A 385 3.30 20.66 -0.48
C ASP A 385 3.43 19.62 -1.61
N VAL A 386 3.51 18.33 -1.28
CA VAL A 386 3.49 17.23 -2.26
C VAL A 386 2.16 17.17 -3.01
N HIS A 387 1.03 17.30 -2.30
CA HIS A 387 -0.31 17.34 -2.89
C HIS A 387 -0.49 18.55 -3.82
N HIS A 388 0.09 19.70 -3.48
CA HIS A 388 0.09 20.87 -4.37
C HIS A 388 0.86 20.61 -5.67
N GLY A 389 2.01 19.94 -5.58
CA GLY A 389 2.78 19.53 -6.76
C GLY A 389 2.04 18.54 -7.66
N LEU A 390 1.38 17.54 -7.07
CA LEU A 390 0.57 16.56 -7.81
C LEU A 390 -0.64 17.20 -8.51
N LEU A 391 -1.26 18.20 -7.88
CA LEU A 391 -2.38 18.93 -8.50
C LEU A 391 -1.92 19.77 -9.70
N GLN A 392 -0.74 20.40 -9.63
CA GLN A 392 -0.17 21.12 -10.78
C GLN A 392 0.20 20.17 -11.93
N GLU A 393 0.70 18.97 -11.62
CA GLU A 393 1.00 17.96 -12.62
C GLU A 393 -0.27 17.42 -13.30
N LEU A 394 -1.33 17.22 -12.51
CA LEU A 394 -2.64 16.82 -13.01
C LEU A 394 -3.24 17.88 -13.94
N ASP A 395 -3.18 19.17 -13.58
CA ASP A 395 -3.63 20.26 -14.45
C ASP A 395 -2.86 20.28 -15.78
N ALA A 396 -1.53 20.12 -15.73
CA ALA A 396 -0.69 20.05 -16.92
C ALA A 396 -0.99 18.81 -17.79
N GLU A 397 -1.39 17.70 -17.19
CA GLU A 397 -1.79 16.50 -17.91
C GLU A 397 -3.19 16.64 -18.54
N VAL A 398 -4.15 17.25 -17.84
CA VAL A 398 -5.49 17.57 -18.35
C VAL A 398 -5.39 18.50 -19.57
N ASP A 399 -4.55 19.54 -19.52
CA ASP A 399 -4.31 20.44 -20.65
C ASP A 399 -3.74 19.70 -21.88
N ARG A 400 -2.83 18.74 -21.64
CA ARG A 400 -2.25 17.90 -22.71
C ARG A 400 -3.30 16.95 -23.31
N ILE A 401 -4.19 16.41 -22.48
CA ILE A 401 -5.30 15.55 -22.90
C ILE A 401 -6.31 16.33 -23.73
N GLU A 402 -6.68 17.56 -23.33
CA GLU A 402 -7.57 18.42 -24.10
C GLU A 402 -6.98 18.74 -25.49
N GLY A 403 -5.68 19.05 -25.55
CA GLY A 403 -4.98 19.26 -26.81
C GLY A 403 -4.88 18.00 -27.71
N ARG A 404 -4.87 16.80 -27.13
CA ARG A 404 -4.92 15.53 -27.88
C ARG A 404 -6.33 15.21 -28.39
N LEU A 405 -7.34 15.39 -27.53
CA LEU A 405 -8.76 15.22 -27.90
C LEU A 405 -9.18 16.20 -28.99
N GLY A 406 -8.74 17.46 -28.93
CA GLY A 406 -8.99 18.44 -29.99
C GLY A 406 -8.41 18.01 -31.34
N ARG A 407 -7.21 17.42 -31.36
CA ARG A 407 -6.59 16.89 -32.59
C ARG A 407 -7.28 15.62 -33.09
N ALA A 408 -7.68 14.72 -32.20
CA ALA A 408 -8.43 13.51 -32.55
C ALA A 408 -9.78 13.86 -33.16
N ARG A 409 -10.51 14.81 -32.59
CA ARG A 409 -11.79 15.31 -33.12
C ARG A 409 -11.64 15.89 -34.52
N ARG A 410 -10.61 16.71 -34.77
CA ARG A 410 -10.32 17.26 -36.12
C ARG A 410 -10.02 16.17 -37.15
N LYS A 411 -9.30 15.10 -36.76
CA LYS A 411 -9.07 13.95 -37.64
C LYS A 411 -10.36 13.18 -37.93
N LEU A 412 -11.23 12.99 -36.93
CA LEU A 412 -12.53 12.36 -37.12
C LEU A 412 -13.43 13.18 -38.06
N ASP A 413 -13.43 14.51 -37.94
CA ASP A 413 -14.17 15.38 -38.85
C ASP A 413 -13.63 15.29 -40.30
N GLN A 414 -12.31 15.17 -40.47
CA GLN A 414 -11.70 14.96 -41.79
C GLN A 414 -12.07 13.60 -42.38
N VAL A 415 -12.07 12.54 -41.58
CA VAL A 415 -12.47 11.18 -42.03
C VAL A 415 -13.97 11.14 -42.36
N ALA A 416 -14.82 11.75 -41.53
CA ALA A 416 -16.25 11.84 -41.79
C ALA A 416 -16.55 12.61 -43.08
N LYS A 417 -15.79 13.68 -43.36
CA LYS A 417 -15.90 14.45 -44.60
C LYS A 417 -15.39 13.65 -45.81
N GLY A 418 -14.26 12.95 -45.69
CA GLY A 418 -13.71 12.10 -46.75
C GLY A 418 -14.59 10.88 -47.07
N ALA A 419 -15.25 10.29 -46.07
CA ALA A 419 -16.21 9.21 -46.27
C ALA A 419 -17.48 9.69 -47.00
N LYS A 420 -17.93 10.93 -46.73
CA LYS A 420 -19.06 11.56 -47.42
C LYS A 420 -18.75 11.86 -48.89
N GLU A 421 -17.50 12.23 -49.20
CA GLU A 421 -17.06 12.58 -50.57
C GLU A 421 -16.74 11.35 -51.43
N ASN A 422 -16.24 10.25 -50.85
CA ASN A 422 -15.80 9.06 -51.59
C ASN A 422 -16.69 7.81 -51.42
N GLY A 423 -17.83 7.93 -50.72
CA GLY A 423 -18.71 6.79 -50.40
C GLY A 423 -19.22 6.01 -51.62
N SER A 424 -19.43 6.69 -52.76
CA SER A 424 -19.81 6.06 -54.02
C SER A 424 -18.70 5.18 -54.60
N VAL A 425 -17.44 5.62 -54.54
CA VAL A 425 -16.27 4.88 -55.06
C VAL A 425 -16.01 3.63 -54.23
N VAL A 426 -16.14 3.72 -52.90
CA VAL A 426 -15.99 2.58 -51.99
C VAL A 426 -17.11 1.55 -52.19
N ALA A 427 -18.35 2.00 -52.34
CA ALA A 427 -19.49 1.12 -52.61
C ALA A 427 -19.32 0.37 -53.96
N ILE A 428 -18.83 1.06 -54.99
CA ILE A 428 -18.54 0.44 -56.29
C ILE A 428 -17.43 -0.62 -56.15
N GLY A 429 -16.36 -0.33 -55.42
CA GLY A 429 -15.27 -1.30 -55.18
C GLY A 429 -15.75 -2.55 -54.43
N VAL A 430 -16.59 -2.38 -53.40
CA VAL A 430 -17.18 -3.50 -52.63
C VAL A 430 -18.11 -4.35 -53.51
N LEU A 431 -18.93 -3.73 -54.36
CA LEU A 431 -19.79 -4.45 -55.30
C LEU A 431 -18.98 -5.26 -56.32
N ILE A 432 -17.89 -4.71 -56.84
CA ILE A 432 -16.98 -5.44 -57.75
C ILE A 432 -16.34 -6.63 -57.05
N PHE A 433 -15.92 -6.47 -55.80
CA PHE A 433 -15.33 -7.55 -55.01
C PHE A 433 -16.32 -8.69 -54.73
N ILE A 434 -17.56 -8.35 -54.36
CA ILE A 434 -18.64 -9.32 -54.18
C ILE A 434 -18.96 -10.05 -55.51
N LEU A 435 -18.99 -9.33 -56.62
CA LEU A 435 -19.20 -9.91 -57.94
C LEU A 435 -18.09 -10.91 -58.31
N LEU A 436 -16.83 -10.58 -58.03
CA LEU A 436 -15.69 -11.49 -58.26
C LEU A 436 -15.80 -12.77 -57.43
N ILE A 437 -16.20 -12.65 -56.15
CA ILE A 437 -16.44 -13.81 -55.29
C ILE A 437 -17.56 -14.69 -55.86
N LEU A 438 -18.66 -14.09 -56.32
CA LEU A 438 -19.76 -14.83 -56.92
C LEU A 438 -19.35 -15.55 -58.21
N ILE A 439 -18.55 -14.91 -59.06
CA ILE A 439 -18.02 -15.53 -60.29
C ILE A 439 -17.13 -16.73 -59.96
N ILE A 440 -16.23 -16.61 -58.98
CA ILE A 440 -15.36 -17.72 -58.56
C ILE A 440 -16.20 -18.88 -58.01
N ARG A 441 -17.24 -18.58 -57.23
CA ARG A 441 -18.08 -19.59 -56.60
C ARG A 441 -19.04 -20.31 -57.56
N PHE A 442 -19.40 -19.69 -58.69
CA PHE A 442 -20.28 -20.28 -59.71
C PHE A 442 -19.53 -20.90 -60.89
N LYS A 443 -18.23 -20.63 -61.03
CA LYS A 443 -17.37 -21.20 -62.07
C LYS A 443 -16.59 -22.45 -61.60
N THR A 444 -16.69 -22.76 -60.31
CA THR A 444 -16.27 -24.05 -59.71
C THR A 444 -17.52 -24.88 -59.50
#